data_AF-A0A293M3H7-F1
#
_entry.id   AF-A0A293M3H7-F1
#
_cell.length_a   1.000
_cell.length_b   1.000
_cell.length_c   1.000
_cell.angle_alpha   90.00
_cell.angle_beta   90.00
_cell.angle_gamma   90.00
#
_symmetry.space_group_name_H-M   'P 1'
#
loop_
_entity.id
_entity.type
_entity.pdbx_description
1 polymer ?
#
loop_
_entity_poly.entity_id
_entity_poly.type
_entity_poly.pdbx_seq_one_letter_code
_entity_poly.pdbx_strand_id
1 'polypeptide(L)'
;MKFEHVMSVVTSTVNLIRARGLRHRKFQEYLREMEHEYTDIPYHTEVRWLSRGSVLSRFVGLKDDIIAFLEEEGQTIPELEDEQWLLDLAFLTDISSHLNTLNTVLQGKDHLITDMVSAVYAFQEKLRLFKLQLESGNVAHFPTCEKMFPVGENRKSVTATYASHVAALLAEFQGRFRNFESEKASYDLFRDPFSVAPEDCDTKVQLEVIDLQCSPTLRSMHRESPLLDFYKSLDKCKYRNLIDNALRLASLFGSTYVCEQTFSIMNINKNRLRSVMTDMTLRDVLKVASSALVPDIKNMSASKKCNISH
;
A
#
# COMPACT_ATOMS: atom_id res chain seq x y z
N MET A 1 14.10 -7.75 -7.29
CA MET A 1 15.19 -6.84 -7.70
C MET A 1 16.34 -6.99 -6.70
N LYS A 2 17.60 -6.97 -7.17
CA LYS A 2 18.78 -7.17 -6.32
C LYS A 2 19.45 -5.81 -6.05
N PHE A 3 18.97 -5.09 -5.03
CA PHE A 3 19.55 -3.82 -4.54
C PHE A 3 19.92 -3.92 -3.05
N GLU A 4 20.35 -5.11 -2.63
CA GLU A 4 20.72 -5.38 -1.23
C GLU A 4 21.95 -4.57 -0.82
N HIS A 5 22.87 -4.30 -1.75
CA HIS A 5 24.04 -3.45 -1.50
C HIS A 5 23.65 -2.03 -1.12
N VAL A 6 22.65 -1.43 -1.79
CA VAL A 6 22.12 -0.11 -1.42
C VAL A 6 21.40 -0.17 -0.08
N MET A 7 20.47 -1.12 0.08
CA MET A 7 19.66 -1.19 1.30
C MET A 7 20.48 -1.50 2.55
N SER A 8 21.53 -2.31 2.44
CA SER A 8 22.44 -2.63 3.53
C SER A 8 23.14 -1.37 4.05
N VAL A 9 23.70 -0.57 3.14
CA VAL A 9 24.39 0.69 3.47
C VAL A 9 23.42 1.72 4.04
N VAL A 10 22.26 1.92 3.43
CA VAL A 10 21.24 2.85 3.96
C VAL A 10 20.82 2.43 5.37
N THR A 11 20.54 1.14 5.58
CA THR A 11 20.10 0.62 6.88
C THR A 11 21.20 0.73 7.94
N SER A 12 22.44 0.39 7.61
CA SER A 12 23.57 0.49 8.54
C SER A 12 23.85 1.94 8.93
N THR A 13 23.78 2.87 7.97
CA THR A 13 23.95 4.31 8.18
C THR A 13 22.86 4.88 9.08
N VAL A 14 21.59 4.59 8.78
CA VAL A 14 20.46 5.01 9.61
C VAL A 14 20.58 4.43 11.02
N ASN A 15 20.97 3.16 11.15
CA ASN A 15 21.20 2.53 12.44
C ASN A 15 22.37 3.17 13.19
N LEU A 16 23.44 3.56 12.52
CA LEU A 16 24.60 4.22 13.14
C LEU A 16 24.21 5.56 13.79
N ILE A 17 23.37 6.33 13.10
CA ILE A 17 22.84 7.61 13.59
C ILE A 17 21.85 7.38 14.74
N ARG A 18 20.95 6.39 14.60
CA ARG A 18 19.81 6.20 15.51
C ARG A 18 20.02 5.26 16.69
N ALA A 19 20.99 4.34 16.62
CA ALA A 19 21.18 3.31 17.66
C ALA A 19 21.62 3.90 19.00
N ARG A 20 22.27 5.07 19.01
CA ARG A 20 22.68 5.76 20.23
C ARG A 20 21.84 7.03 20.42
N GLY A 21 21.09 7.09 21.51
CA GLY A 21 20.20 8.23 21.80
C GLY A 21 20.89 9.59 21.81
N LEU A 22 22.18 9.64 22.19
CA LEU A 22 22.98 10.87 22.12
C LEU A 22 23.27 11.30 20.67
N ARG A 23 23.68 10.36 19.81
CA ARG A 23 23.95 10.64 18.38
C ARG A 23 22.68 11.07 17.64
N HIS A 24 21.56 10.43 17.93
CA HIS A 24 20.28 10.80 17.35
C HIS A 24 19.88 12.24 17.73
N ARG A 25 20.04 12.63 19.00
CA ARG A 25 19.77 14.02 19.44
C ARG A 25 20.71 15.03 18.78
N LYS A 26 22.02 14.72 18.74
CA LYS A 26 23.00 15.56 18.05
C LYS A 26 22.65 15.77 16.58
N PHE A 27 22.24 14.71 15.88
CA PHE A 27 21.83 14.80 14.48
C PHE A 27 20.55 15.64 14.31
N GLN A 28 19.57 15.50 15.20
CA GLN A 28 18.37 16.35 15.19
C GLN A 28 18.69 17.82 15.48
N GLU A 29 19.64 18.10 16.37
CA GLU A 29 20.14 19.46 16.64
C GLU A 29 20.87 20.02 15.41
N TYR A 30 21.75 19.25 14.79
CA TYR A 30 22.43 19.60 13.55
C TYR A 30 21.44 19.98 12.44
N LEU A 31 20.41 19.16 12.18
CA LEU A 31 19.41 19.45 11.16
C LEU A 31 18.60 20.73 11.45
N ARG A 32 18.38 21.06 12.73
CA ARG A 32 17.72 22.31 13.13
C ARG A 32 18.63 23.52 12.93
N GLU A 33 19.92 23.38 13.21
CA GLU A 33 20.92 24.43 13.00
C GLU A 33 21.10 24.73 11.50
N MET A 34 21.00 23.71 10.65
CA MET A 34 21.05 23.86 9.19
C MET A 34 19.72 24.30 8.55
N GLU A 35 18.68 24.57 9.36
CA GLU A 35 17.33 24.95 8.91
C GLU A 35 16.72 23.99 7.86
N HIS A 36 17.06 22.70 7.93
CA HIS A 36 16.61 21.74 6.92
C HIS A 36 15.09 21.48 7.02
N GLU A 37 14.43 21.25 5.87
CA GLU A 37 12.99 20.91 5.80
C GLU A 37 12.62 19.66 6.63
N TYR A 38 13.57 18.75 6.83
CA TYR A 38 13.37 17.52 7.59
C TYR A 38 14.02 17.66 8.96
N THR A 39 13.27 17.31 10.00
CA THR A 39 13.74 17.39 11.38
C THR A 39 14.34 16.07 11.90
N ASP A 40 14.19 14.96 11.15
CA ASP A 40 14.68 13.64 11.54
C ASP A 40 14.64 12.60 10.39
N ILE A 41 15.49 11.57 10.44
CA ILE A 41 15.45 10.36 9.59
C ILE A 41 14.69 9.24 10.32
N PRO A 42 13.65 8.61 9.74
CA PRO A 42 12.93 7.50 10.37
C PRO A 42 13.83 6.30 10.69
N TYR A 43 13.57 5.59 11.80
CA TYR A 43 14.24 4.33 12.11
C TYR A 43 13.79 3.26 11.12
N HIS A 44 14.73 2.57 10.50
CA HIS A 44 14.40 1.38 9.73
C HIS A 44 14.11 0.23 10.70
N THR A 45 12.84 -0.20 10.77
CA THR A 45 12.50 -1.51 11.32
C THR A 45 12.08 -2.42 10.17
N GLU A 46 12.60 -3.64 10.13
CA GLU A 46 12.34 -4.62 9.05
C GLU A 46 10.85 -4.93 8.83
N VAL A 47 10.00 -4.57 9.80
CA VAL A 47 8.62 -5.02 9.94
C VAL A 47 7.63 -4.25 9.04
N ARG A 48 8.02 -3.15 8.40
CA ARG A 48 7.12 -2.40 7.49
C ARG A 48 7.82 -1.90 6.26
N TRP A 49 7.49 -2.50 5.12
CA TRP A 49 8.01 -2.09 3.81
C TRP A 49 7.66 -0.64 3.42
N LEU A 50 6.53 -0.09 3.91
CA LEU A 50 6.19 1.34 3.80
C LEU A 50 7.27 2.27 4.38
N SER A 51 8.01 1.77 5.39
CA SER A 51 9.11 2.53 5.96
C SER A 51 10.29 2.62 5.00
N ARG A 52 10.49 1.64 4.11
CA ARG A 52 11.66 1.60 3.22
C ARG A 52 11.64 2.71 2.18
N GLY A 53 10.51 2.92 1.48
CA GLY A 53 10.39 4.02 0.52
C GLY A 53 10.54 5.39 1.19
N SER A 54 9.94 5.56 2.37
CA SER A 54 10.04 6.80 3.15
C SER A 54 11.46 7.05 3.68
N VAL A 55 12.15 6.00 4.14
CA VAL A 55 13.55 6.06 4.60
C VAL A 55 14.47 6.41 3.44
N LEU A 56 14.33 5.76 2.28
CA LEU A 56 15.14 6.06 1.09
C LEU A 56 14.96 7.51 0.64
N SER A 57 13.72 7.98 0.51
CA SER A 57 13.43 9.37 0.12
C SER A 57 14.06 10.37 1.08
N ARG A 58 14.01 10.10 2.39
CA ARG A 58 14.62 10.98 3.38
C ARG A 58 16.14 10.87 3.43
N PHE A 59 16.68 9.69 3.23
CA PHE A 59 18.12 9.44 3.16
C PHE A 59 18.74 10.21 1.99
N VAL A 60 18.10 10.16 0.81
CA VAL A 60 18.49 10.96 -0.36
C VAL A 60 18.40 12.46 -0.05
N GLY A 61 17.31 12.90 0.57
CA GLY A 61 17.10 14.31 0.89
C GLY A 61 18.11 14.88 1.90
N LEU A 62 18.66 14.04 2.77
CA LEU A 62 19.62 14.41 3.81
C LEU A 62 21.04 13.91 3.51
N LYS A 63 21.33 13.50 2.28
CA LYS A 63 22.59 12.82 1.93
C LYS A 63 23.81 13.65 2.33
N ASP A 64 23.81 14.94 2.00
CA ASP A 64 24.95 15.82 2.25
C ASP A 64 25.13 16.11 3.75
N ASP A 65 24.02 16.30 4.48
CA ASP A 65 24.03 16.44 5.95
C ASP A 65 24.52 15.17 6.65
N ILE A 66 24.12 13.99 6.15
CA ILE A 66 24.58 12.70 6.67
C ILE A 66 26.09 12.57 6.47
N ILE A 67 26.62 12.93 5.30
CA ILE A 67 28.06 12.88 5.03
C ILE A 67 28.80 13.79 6.00
N ALA A 68 28.41 15.07 6.08
CA ALA A 68 29.05 16.05 6.96
C ALA A 68 29.02 15.63 8.44
N PHE A 69 27.87 15.16 8.92
CA PHE A 69 27.73 14.70 10.30
C PHE A 69 28.62 13.48 10.62
N LEU A 70 28.73 12.54 9.68
CA LEU A 70 29.57 11.35 9.88
C LEU A 70 31.05 11.70 9.89
N GLU A 71 31.48 12.62 9.01
CA GLU A 71 32.84 13.14 8.97
C GLU A 71 33.23 13.80 10.31
N GLU A 72 32.35 14.60 10.91
CA GLU A 72 32.55 15.20 12.23
C GLU A 72 32.72 14.15 13.35
N GLU A 73 32.02 13.02 13.26
CA GLU A 73 32.16 11.89 14.18
C GLU A 73 33.32 10.94 13.80
N GLY A 74 34.13 11.30 12.80
CA GLY A 74 35.30 10.55 12.34
C GLY A 74 34.95 9.25 11.60
N GLN A 75 33.78 9.18 10.98
CA GLN A 75 33.29 8.03 10.23
C GLN A 75 33.07 8.42 8.76
N THR A 76 33.44 7.55 7.83
CA THR A 76 33.22 7.76 6.40
C THR A 76 32.51 6.54 5.81
N ILE A 77 31.67 6.76 4.81
CA ILE A 77 30.94 5.71 4.10
C ILE A 77 31.29 5.84 2.61
N PRO A 78 32.28 5.07 2.12
CA PRO A 78 32.78 5.20 0.75
C PRO A 78 31.70 5.11 -0.33
N GLU A 79 30.65 4.32 -0.08
CA GLU A 79 29.54 4.15 -1.00
C GLU A 79 28.76 5.44 -1.27
N LEU A 80 28.79 6.43 -0.36
CA LEU A 80 28.14 7.73 -0.55
C LEU A 80 28.87 8.64 -1.55
N GLU A 81 30.11 8.28 -1.91
CA GLU A 81 30.92 8.94 -2.94
C GLU A 81 30.97 8.15 -4.26
N ASP A 82 30.51 6.89 -4.27
CA ASP A 82 30.51 6.04 -5.46
C ASP A 82 29.38 6.41 -6.43
N GLU A 83 29.75 6.88 -7.63
CA GLU A 83 28.78 7.34 -8.64
C GLU A 83 27.75 6.26 -9.01
N GLN A 84 28.19 5.01 -9.19
CA GLN A 84 27.28 3.93 -9.60
C GLN A 84 26.30 3.57 -8.48
N TRP A 85 26.76 3.57 -7.23
CA TRP A 85 25.93 3.34 -6.06
C TRP A 85 24.88 4.46 -5.90
N LEU A 86 25.24 5.71 -6.17
CA LEU A 86 24.31 6.84 -6.15
C LEU A 86 23.22 6.72 -7.22
N LEU A 87 23.55 6.23 -8.42
CA LEU A 87 22.55 5.95 -9.46
C LEU A 87 21.58 4.84 -9.01
N ASP A 88 22.09 3.78 -8.38
CA ASP A 88 21.27 2.71 -7.83
C ASP A 88 20.36 3.20 -6.69
N LEU A 89 20.88 4.06 -5.80
CA LEU A 89 20.11 4.71 -4.74
C LEU A 89 18.99 5.57 -5.32
N ALA A 90 19.28 6.37 -6.34
CA ALA A 90 18.29 7.24 -6.98
C ALA A 90 17.14 6.42 -7.58
N PHE A 91 17.46 5.40 -8.37
CA PHE A 91 16.46 4.51 -8.97
C PHE A 91 15.65 3.78 -7.91
N LEU A 92 16.32 3.22 -6.89
CA LEU A 92 15.66 2.48 -5.83
C LEU A 92 14.70 3.39 -5.04
N THR A 93 15.07 4.64 -4.81
CA THR A 93 14.24 5.63 -4.11
C THR A 93 12.94 5.90 -4.88
N ASP A 94 13.04 6.19 -6.17
CA ASP A 94 11.89 6.51 -7.00
C ASP A 94 10.97 5.30 -7.22
N ILE A 95 11.52 4.12 -7.54
CA ILE A 95 10.68 2.90 -7.70
C ILE A 95 10.03 2.47 -6.39
N SER A 96 10.70 2.66 -5.25
CA SER A 96 10.11 2.39 -3.94
C SER A 96 8.98 3.37 -3.62
N SER A 97 9.08 4.63 -4.05
CA SER A 97 8.01 5.62 -3.89
C SER A 97 6.75 5.23 -4.69
N HIS A 98 6.92 4.75 -5.92
CA HIS A 98 5.83 4.21 -6.73
C HIS A 98 5.16 3.00 -6.09
N LEU A 99 5.96 2.05 -5.57
CA LEU A 99 5.46 0.89 -4.84
C LEU A 99 4.72 1.29 -3.56
N ASN A 100 5.23 2.29 -2.83
CA ASN A 100 4.62 2.82 -1.62
C ASN A 100 3.26 3.44 -1.92
N THR A 101 3.15 4.19 -3.04
CA THR A 101 1.88 4.77 -3.50
C THR A 101 0.86 3.68 -3.79
N LEU A 102 1.24 2.61 -4.50
CA LEU A 102 0.35 1.46 -4.70
C LEU A 102 -0.09 0.86 -3.36
N ASN A 103 0.83 0.71 -2.40
CA ASN A 103 0.46 0.14 -1.10
C ASN A 103 -0.62 0.92 -0.39
N THR A 104 -0.47 2.25 -0.36
CA THR A 104 -1.39 3.11 0.36
C THR A 104 -2.80 2.96 -0.20
N VAL A 105 -2.92 2.77 -1.52
CA VAL A 105 -4.19 2.43 -2.17
C VAL A 105 -4.68 1.05 -1.73
N LEU A 106 -3.81 0.03 -1.77
CA LEU A 106 -4.18 -1.35 -1.39
C LEU A 106 -4.49 -1.53 0.11
N GLN A 107 -4.04 -0.62 0.96
CA GLN A 107 -4.29 -0.64 2.40
C GLN A 107 -5.43 0.27 2.84
N GLY A 108 -6.15 0.90 1.90
CA GLY A 108 -7.30 1.72 2.25
C GLY A 108 -8.43 0.92 2.92
N LYS A 109 -9.30 1.64 3.62
CA LYS A 109 -10.50 1.10 4.26
C LYS A 109 -11.63 1.01 3.21
N ASP A 110 -12.53 0.04 3.38
CA ASP A 110 -13.78 -0.08 2.62
C ASP A 110 -13.60 -0.30 1.11
N HIS A 111 -12.44 -0.85 0.69
CA HIS A 111 -12.20 -1.23 -0.70
C HIS A 111 -12.80 -2.59 -1.05
N LEU A 112 -13.43 -2.65 -2.23
CA LEU A 112 -13.84 -3.90 -2.87
C LEU A 112 -12.65 -4.56 -3.55
N ILE A 113 -12.73 -5.88 -3.75
CA ILE A 113 -11.72 -6.63 -4.50
C ILE A 113 -11.48 -6.06 -5.90
N THR A 114 -12.52 -5.51 -6.55
CA THR A 114 -12.42 -4.89 -7.87
C THR A 114 -11.60 -3.61 -7.86
N ASP A 115 -11.60 -2.86 -6.75
CA ASP A 115 -10.78 -1.65 -6.60
C ASP A 115 -9.30 -2.04 -6.49
N MET A 116 -9.01 -3.09 -5.71
CA MET A 116 -7.67 -3.66 -5.54
C MET A 116 -7.09 -4.13 -6.87
N VAL A 117 -7.86 -4.96 -7.59
CA VAL A 117 -7.45 -5.51 -8.88
C VAL A 117 -7.23 -4.40 -9.89
N SER A 118 -8.11 -3.39 -9.92
CA SER A 118 -7.94 -2.21 -10.77
C SER A 118 -6.67 -1.44 -10.45
N ALA A 119 -6.35 -1.24 -9.16
CA ALA A 119 -5.13 -0.55 -8.74
C ALA A 119 -3.86 -1.31 -9.14
N VAL A 120 -3.86 -2.64 -9.00
CA VAL A 120 -2.75 -3.51 -9.44
C VAL A 120 -2.56 -3.44 -10.95
N TYR A 121 -3.63 -3.57 -11.74
CA TYR A 121 -3.56 -3.47 -13.21
C TYR A 121 -3.09 -2.09 -13.67
N ALA A 122 -3.60 -1.01 -13.06
CA ALA A 122 -3.11 0.33 -13.35
C ALA A 122 -1.61 0.47 -13.03
N PHE A 123 -1.12 -0.17 -11.97
CA PHE A 123 0.30 -0.16 -11.64
C PHE A 123 1.14 -0.97 -12.64
N GLN A 124 0.65 -2.13 -13.11
CA GLN A 124 1.32 -2.88 -14.16
C GLN A 124 1.46 -2.05 -15.46
N GLU A 125 0.43 -1.31 -15.85
CA GLU A 125 0.52 -0.40 -17.00
C GLU A 125 1.51 0.75 -16.77
N LYS A 126 1.59 1.29 -15.54
CA LYS A 126 2.63 2.26 -15.17
C LYS A 126 4.03 1.66 -15.30
N LEU A 127 4.27 0.44 -14.80
CA LEU A 127 5.56 -0.24 -14.95
C LEU A 127 5.91 -0.48 -16.43
N ARG A 128 4.92 -0.83 -17.27
CA ARG A 128 5.12 -0.98 -18.72
C ARG A 128 5.55 0.35 -19.35
N LEU A 129 4.91 1.46 -18.97
CA LEU A 129 5.30 2.80 -19.43
C LEU A 129 6.71 3.18 -18.93
N PHE A 130 7.01 2.97 -17.65
CA PHE A 130 8.31 3.28 -17.05
C PHE A 130 9.44 2.51 -17.75
N LYS A 131 9.24 1.23 -18.06
CA LYS A 131 10.19 0.44 -18.83
C LYS A 131 10.49 1.11 -20.18
N LEU A 132 9.45 1.42 -20.97
CA LEU A 132 9.62 2.03 -22.29
C LEU A 132 10.29 3.40 -22.23
N GLN A 133 9.94 4.21 -21.22
CA GLN A 133 10.56 5.51 -21.00
C GLN A 133 12.05 5.37 -20.65
N LEU A 134 12.41 4.46 -19.75
CA LEU A 134 13.80 4.20 -19.39
C LEU A 134 14.62 3.67 -20.59
N GLU A 135 14.06 2.80 -21.42
CA GLU A 135 14.71 2.34 -22.67
C GLU A 135 14.98 3.51 -23.65
N SER A 136 14.14 4.55 -23.62
CA SER A 136 14.30 5.76 -24.42
C SER A 136 15.20 6.84 -23.79
N GLY A 137 15.66 6.66 -22.55
CA GLY A 137 16.40 7.69 -21.79
C GLY A 137 15.53 8.72 -21.07
N ASN A 138 14.21 8.51 -21.03
CA ASN A 138 13.26 9.39 -20.36
C ASN A 138 13.05 8.95 -18.90
N VAL A 139 13.28 9.88 -17.97
CA VAL A 139 13.15 9.69 -16.51
C VAL A 139 12.09 10.61 -15.89
N ALA A 140 11.11 11.09 -16.65
CA ALA A 140 10.10 12.06 -16.19
C ALA A 140 9.26 11.59 -14.98
N HIS A 141 9.19 10.29 -14.73
CA HIS A 141 8.50 9.72 -13.56
C HIS A 141 9.46 9.25 -12.46
N PHE A 142 10.74 9.62 -12.57
CA PHE A 142 11.82 9.27 -11.64
C PHE A 142 12.54 10.58 -11.25
N PRO A 143 11.97 11.39 -10.35
CA PRO A 143 12.50 12.72 -10.02
C PRO A 143 13.88 12.69 -9.35
N THR A 144 14.21 11.63 -8.60
CA THR A 144 15.54 11.46 -8.01
C THR A 144 16.55 11.08 -9.08
N CYS A 145 16.18 10.17 -9.98
CA CYS A 145 16.99 9.86 -11.17
C CYS A 145 17.15 11.09 -12.06
N GLU A 146 16.14 11.94 -12.20
CA GLU A 146 16.22 13.14 -13.03
C GLU A 146 17.33 14.09 -12.55
N LYS A 147 17.50 14.20 -11.23
CA LYS A 147 18.54 15.01 -10.59
C LYS A 147 19.93 14.36 -10.63
N MET A 148 20.01 13.04 -10.46
CA MET A 148 21.29 12.33 -10.24
C MET A 148 21.85 11.66 -11.49
N PHE A 149 21.02 11.31 -12.48
CA PHE A 149 21.48 10.62 -13.67
C PHE A 149 22.21 11.57 -14.61
N PRO A 150 23.21 11.08 -15.38
CA PRO A 150 23.91 11.91 -16.34
C PRO A 150 22.95 12.47 -17.40
N VAL A 151 23.31 13.63 -17.95
CA VAL A 151 22.58 14.31 -19.02
C VAL A 151 23.24 13.99 -20.38
N GLY A 152 22.44 13.95 -21.46
CA GLY A 152 22.95 13.71 -22.82
C GLY A 152 23.01 12.23 -23.22
N GLU A 153 23.92 11.88 -24.13
CA GLU A 153 23.98 10.54 -24.76
C GLU A 153 24.21 9.41 -23.74
N ASN A 154 24.96 9.68 -22.66
CA ASN A 154 25.23 8.71 -21.60
C ASN A 154 23.96 8.32 -20.81
N ARG A 155 22.92 9.18 -20.78
CA ARG A 155 21.69 8.93 -20.02
C ARG A 155 21.00 7.66 -20.49
N LYS A 156 20.92 7.45 -21.81
CA LYS A 156 20.23 6.30 -22.40
C LYS A 156 20.91 4.98 -22.05
N SER A 157 22.25 4.96 -22.01
CA SER A 157 23.02 3.79 -21.60
C SER A 157 22.73 3.43 -20.14
N VAL A 158 22.72 4.43 -19.26
CA VAL A 158 22.43 4.25 -17.83
C VAL A 158 20.98 3.80 -17.62
N THR A 159 19.99 4.48 -18.21
CA THR A 159 18.58 4.13 -17.98
C THR A 159 18.20 2.75 -18.53
N ALA A 160 18.88 2.27 -19.59
CA ALA A 160 18.65 0.96 -20.16
C ALA A 160 18.92 -0.19 -19.15
N THR A 161 19.91 -0.04 -18.26
CA THR A 161 20.18 -1.06 -17.22
C THR A 161 19.00 -1.15 -16.24
N TYR A 162 18.48 0.00 -15.81
CA TYR A 162 17.33 0.08 -14.89
C TYR A 162 16.01 -0.34 -15.52
N ALA A 163 15.83 -0.17 -16.84
CA ALA A 163 14.67 -0.67 -17.55
C ALA A 163 14.51 -2.20 -17.39
N SER A 164 15.61 -2.95 -17.34
CA SER A 164 15.60 -4.39 -17.11
C SER A 164 15.05 -4.75 -15.72
N HIS A 165 15.35 -3.94 -14.70
CA HIS A 165 14.82 -4.11 -13.35
C HIS A 165 13.32 -3.83 -13.27
N VAL A 166 12.85 -2.80 -13.96
CA VAL A 166 11.41 -2.51 -14.09
C VAL A 166 10.70 -3.66 -14.83
N ALA A 167 11.31 -4.21 -15.89
CA ALA A 167 10.76 -5.35 -16.61
C ALA A 167 10.63 -6.59 -15.72
N ALA A 168 11.65 -6.88 -14.91
CA ALA A 168 11.62 -7.98 -13.96
C ALA A 168 10.54 -7.77 -12.87
N LEU A 169 10.38 -6.53 -12.38
CA LEU A 169 9.32 -6.19 -11.43
C LEU A 169 7.93 -6.37 -12.05
N LEU A 170 7.73 -5.92 -13.29
CA LEU A 170 6.47 -6.13 -14.01
C LEU A 170 6.14 -7.62 -14.15
N ALA A 171 7.12 -8.45 -14.53
CA ALA A 171 6.94 -9.89 -14.64
C ALA A 171 6.55 -10.54 -13.30
N GLU A 172 7.15 -10.11 -12.18
CA GLU A 172 6.75 -10.55 -10.84
C GLU A 172 5.29 -10.19 -10.51
N PHE A 173 4.86 -8.96 -10.83
CA PHE A 173 3.46 -8.56 -10.66
C PHE A 173 2.52 -9.41 -11.52
N GLN A 174 2.84 -9.59 -12.80
CA GLN A 174 2.04 -10.43 -13.70
C GLN A 174 1.96 -11.88 -13.21
N GLY A 175 3.07 -12.44 -12.74
CA GLY A 175 3.10 -13.79 -12.17
C GLY A 175 2.27 -13.92 -10.90
N ARG A 176 2.41 -13.00 -9.95
CA ARG A 176 1.71 -13.04 -8.65
C ARG A 176 0.20 -12.81 -8.77
N PHE A 177 -0.21 -11.96 -9.70
CA PHE A 177 -1.60 -11.53 -9.84
C PHE A 177 -2.35 -12.20 -11.00
N ARG A 178 -1.75 -13.22 -11.61
CA ARG A 178 -2.32 -13.99 -12.73
C ARG A 178 -3.71 -14.56 -12.43
N ASN A 179 -3.97 -14.99 -11.20
CA ASN A 179 -5.26 -15.57 -10.81
C ASN A 179 -6.41 -14.54 -10.88
N PHE A 180 -6.12 -13.24 -10.78
CA PHE A 180 -7.15 -12.22 -10.96
C PHE A 180 -7.53 -12.07 -12.43
N GLU A 181 -6.64 -12.37 -13.37
CA GLU A 181 -6.97 -12.34 -14.80
C GLU A 181 -8.00 -13.41 -15.16
N SER A 182 -7.95 -14.59 -14.51
CA SER A 182 -8.94 -15.65 -14.74
C SER A 182 -10.34 -15.33 -14.24
N GLU A 183 -10.47 -14.41 -13.27
CA GLU A 183 -11.76 -13.98 -12.71
C GLU A 183 -12.21 -12.63 -13.29
N LYS A 184 -11.52 -12.10 -14.32
CA LYS A 184 -11.81 -10.79 -14.90
C LYS A 184 -13.28 -10.63 -15.30
N ALA A 185 -13.87 -11.64 -15.96
CA ALA A 185 -15.28 -11.61 -16.34
C ALA A 185 -16.22 -11.45 -15.12
N SER A 186 -15.90 -12.12 -14.00
CA SER A 186 -16.64 -11.95 -12.75
C SER A 186 -16.54 -10.52 -12.19
N TYR A 187 -15.35 -9.92 -12.26
CA TYR A 187 -15.12 -8.55 -11.80
C TYR A 187 -15.83 -7.52 -12.68
N ASP A 188 -15.78 -7.69 -14.00
CA ASP A 188 -16.43 -6.81 -14.96
C ASP A 188 -17.95 -6.88 -14.79
N LEU A 189 -18.51 -8.08 -14.63
CA LEU A 189 -19.94 -8.30 -14.34
C LEU A 189 -20.38 -7.63 -13.04
N PHE A 190 -19.57 -7.72 -11.98
CA PHE A 190 -19.87 -7.11 -10.69
C PHE A 190 -19.74 -5.60 -10.70
N ARG A 191 -18.78 -5.05 -11.44
CA ARG A 191 -18.57 -3.59 -11.49
C ARG A 191 -19.60 -2.92 -12.38
N ASP A 192 -19.83 -3.47 -13.56
CA ASP A 192 -20.72 -2.90 -14.56
C ASP A 192 -21.45 -3.99 -15.35
N PRO A 193 -22.53 -4.56 -14.77
CA PRO A 193 -23.33 -5.56 -15.45
C PRO A 193 -24.04 -5.01 -16.69
N PHE A 194 -24.02 -3.69 -16.93
CA PHE A 194 -24.66 -3.06 -18.08
C PHE A 194 -23.78 -2.96 -19.33
N SER A 195 -22.48 -3.23 -19.19
CA SER A 195 -21.48 -3.13 -20.27
C SER A 195 -20.85 -4.47 -20.64
N VAL A 196 -21.16 -5.54 -19.91
CA VAL A 196 -20.69 -6.89 -20.24
C VAL A 196 -21.53 -7.53 -21.35
N ALA A 197 -20.88 -8.33 -22.20
CA ALA A 197 -21.58 -9.19 -23.14
C ALA A 197 -22.22 -10.37 -22.37
N PRO A 198 -23.55 -10.59 -22.48
CA PRO A 198 -24.20 -11.72 -21.80
C PRO A 198 -23.60 -13.07 -22.17
N GLU A 199 -23.07 -13.23 -23.38
CA GLU A 199 -22.46 -14.46 -23.88
C GLU A 199 -21.17 -14.82 -23.14
N ASP A 200 -20.45 -13.82 -22.62
CA ASP A 200 -19.21 -13.99 -21.87
C ASP A 200 -19.43 -14.27 -20.37
N CYS A 201 -20.69 -14.21 -19.91
CA CYS A 201 -21.07 -14.44 -18.52
C CYS A 201 -21.37 -15.94 -18.25
N ASP A 202 -21.29 -16.35 -16.97
CA ASP A 202 -21.71 -17.71 -16.55
C ASP A 202 -23.17 -17.97 -16.96
N THR A 203 -23.44 -19.16 -17.50
CA THR A 203 -24.77 -19.56 -18.03
C THR A 203 -25.91 -19.31 -17.05
N LYS A 204 -25.67 -19.38 -15.73
CA LYS A 204 -26.68 -19.14 -14.69
C LYS A 204 -27.14 -17.69 -14.59
N VAL A 205 -26.30 -16.73 -15.00
CA VAL A 205 -26.61 -15.30 -14.88
C VAL A 205 -27.02 -14.65 -16.21
N GLN A 206 -26.79 -15.30 -17.35
CA GLN A 206 -26.97 -14.66 -18.68
C GLN A 206 -28.37 -14.07 -18.87
N LEU A 207 -29.43 -14.82 -18.56
CA LEU A 207 -30.82 -14.34 -18.67
C LEU A 207 -31.11 -13.18 -17.70
N GLU A 208 -30.60 -13.25 -16.46
CA GLU A 208 -30.75 -12.20 -15.47
C GLU A 208 -30.05 -10.91 -15.92
N VAL A 209 -28.87 -11.03 -16.54
CA VAL A 209 -28.10 -9.90 -17.09
C VAL A 209 -28.84 -9.26 -18.26
N ILE A 210 -29.41 -10.04 -19.19
CA ILE A 210 -30.21 -9.51 -20.31
C ILE A 210 -31.40 -8.71 -19.79
N ASP A 211 -32.16 -9.29 -18.85
CA ASP A 211 -33.31 -8.63 -18.23
C ASP A 211 -32.92 -7.34 -17.51
N LEU A 212 -31.76 -7.34 -16.84
CA LEU A 212 -31.23 -6.17 -16.16
C LEU A 212 -30.80 -5.08 -17.15
N GLN A 213 -30.07 -5.46 -18.21
CA GLN A 213 -29.55 -4.54 -19.24
C GLN A 213 -30.64 -3.81 -20.01
N CYS A 214 -31.78 -4.48 -20.22
CA CYS A 214 -32.99 -3.93 -20.85
C CYS A 214 -33.82 -3.02 -19.93
N SER A 215 -33.46 -2.88 -18.65
CA SER A 215 -34.18 -2.02 -17.70
C SER A 215 -33.52 -0.63 -17.59
N PRO A 216 -34.13 0.43 -18.15
CA PRO A 216 -33.58 1.79 -18.01
C PRO A 216 -33.59 2.28 -16.56
N THR A 217 -34.58 1.84 -15.76
CA THR A 217 -34.69 2.19 -14.34
C THR A 217 -33.52 1.62 -13.54
N LEU A 218 -33.21 0.32 -13.72
CA LEU A 218 -32.06 -0.29 -13.04
C LEU A 218 -30.74 0.35 -13.48
N ARG A 219 -30.63 0.74 -14.76
CA ARG A 219 -29.45 1.43 -15.29
C ARG A 219 -29.24 2.80 -14.64
N SER A 220 -30.30 3.57 -14.43
CA SER A 220 -30.21 4.85 -13.71
C SER A 220 -29.79 4.62 -12.25
N MET A 221 -30.42 3.66 -11.58
CA MET A 221 -30.11 3.34 -10.18
C MET A 221 -28.65 2.90 -9.98
N HIS A 222 -28.10 2.10 -10.89
CA HIS A 222 -26.68 1.68 -10.85
C HIS A 222 -25.71 2.86 -10.96
N ARG A 223 -26.05 3.87 -11.77
CA ARG A 223 -25.23 5.09 -11.94
C ARG A 223 -25.33 6.04 -10.74
N GLU A 224 -26.49 6.08 -10.10
CA GLU A 224 -26.80 7.05 -9.04
C GLU A 224 -26.49 6.53 -7.62
N SER A 225 -26.37 5.22 -7.44
CA SER A 225 -26.20 4.58 -6.12
C SER A 225 -24.82 3.95 -5.95
N PRO A 226 -24.30 3.86 -4.72
CA PRO A 226 -23.13 3.03 -4.43
C PRO A 226 -23.35 1.58 -4.89
N LEU A 227 -22.29 0.93 -5.39
CA LEU A 227 -22.39 -0.38 -6.06
C LEU A 227 -23.08 -1.45 -5.19
N LEU A 228 -22.72 -1.55 -3.92
CA LEU A 228 -23.33 -2.53 -3.01
C LEU A 228 -24.80 -2.22 -2.71
N ASP A 229 -25.19 -0.95 -2.71
CA ASP A 229 -26.59 -0.56 -2.46
C ASP A 229 -27.46 -0.83 -3.69
N PHE A 230 -26.90 -0.67 -4.89
CA PHE A 230 -27.54 -1.14 -6.12
C PHE A 230 -27.88 -2.63 -6.04
N TYR A 231 -26.91 -3.49 -5.72
CA TYR A 231 -27.16 -4.94 -5.61
C TYR A 231 -28.16 -5.30 -4.49
N LYS A 232 -28.19 -4.55 -3.38
CA LYS A 232 -29.19 -4.74 -2.32
C LYS A 232 -30.61 -4.38 -2.77
N SER A 233 -30.75 -3.46 -3.73
CA SER A 233 -32.06 -2.99 -4.24
C SER A 233 -32.71 -3.93 -5.26
N LEU A 234 -31.94 -4.87 -5.82
CA LEU A 234 -32.44 -5.80 -6.82
C LEU A 234 -33.46 -6.78 -6.22
N ASP A 235 -34.47 -7.13 -7.03
CA ASP A 235 -35.44 -8.17 -6.66
C ASP A 235 -34.76 -9.54 -6.58
N LYS A 236 -34.71 -10.09 -5.36
CA LYS A 236 -34.09 -11.39 -5.05
C LYS A 236 -34.72 -12.57 -5.80
N CYS A 237 -36.00 -12.47 -6.14
CA CYS A 237 -36.68 -13.53 -6.89
C CYS A 237 -36.27 -13.51 -8.36
N LYS A 238 -35.97 -12.33 -8.91
CA LYS A 238 -35.65 -12.14 -10.34
C LYS A 238 -34.14 -12.20 -10.64
N TYR A 239 -33.29 -11.72 -9.73
CA TYR A 239 -31.86 -11.53 -9.95
C TYR A 239 -31.00 -12.34 -8.97
N ARG A 240 -31.46 -13.54 -8.59
CA ARG A 240 -30.84 -14.33 -7.53
C ARG A 240 -29.38 -14.66 -7.82
N ASN A 241 -29.08 -15.17 -9.02
CA ASN A 241 -27.73 -15.62 -9.34
C ASN A 241 -26.77 -14.43 -9.43
N LEU A 242 -27.24 -13.30 -9.94
CA LEU A 242 -26.48 -12.06 -10.01
C LEU A 242 -26.19 -11.50 -8.61
N ILE A 243 -27.17 -11.51 -7.71
CA ILE A 243 -26.99 -11.10 -6.31
C ILE A 243 -26.02 -12.04 -5.60
N ASP A 244 -26.13 -13.35 -5.79
CA ASP A 244 -25.22 -14.33 -5.18
C ASP A 244 -23.77 -14.12 -5.67
N ASN A 245 -23.58 -13.84 -6.97
CA ASN A 245 -22.28 -13.48 -7.53
C ASN A 245 -21.72 -12.19 -6.91
N ALA A 246 -22.54 -11.15 -6.80
CA ALA A 246 -22.17 -9.88 -6.19
C ALA A 246 -21.80 -10.03 -4.70
N LEU A 247 -22.55 -10.84 -3.94
CA LEU A 247 -22.25 -11.14 -2.54
C LEU A 247 -20.93 -11.90 -2.40
N ARG A 248 -20.66 -12.87 -3.29
CA ARG A 248 -19.36 -13.58 -3.33
C ARG A 248 -18.22 -12.59 -3.44
N LEU A 249 -18.29 -11.67 -4.41
CA LEU A 249 -17.22 -10.70 -4.67
C LEU A 249 -17.12 -9.61 -3.62
N ALA A 250 -18.25 -9.13 -3.10
CA ALA A 250 -18.28 -8.19 -1.98
C ALA A 250 -17.75 -8.77 -0.67
N SER A 251 -17.84 -10.10 -0.50
CA SER A 251 -17.31 -10.80 0.67
C SER A 251 -15.79 -11.06 0.61
N LEU A 252 -15.17 -10.93 -0.56
CA LEU A 252 -13.72 -11.04 -0.67
C LEU A 252 -13.07 -9.83 0.01
N PHE A 253 -12.23 -10.09 1.00
CA PHE A 253 -11.49 -9.05 1.70
C PHE A 253 -10.61 -8.30 0.70
N GLY A 254 -10.97 -7.04 0.42
CA GLY A 254 -10.17 -6.18 -0.43
C GLY A 254 -8.78 -5.96 0.16
N SER A 255 -8.67 -5.61 1.44
CA SER A 255 -7.39 -5.28 2.07
C SER A 255 -7.12 -6.05 3.35
N THR A 256 -5.84 -6.11 3.72
CA THR A 256 -5.41 -6.49 5.07
C THR A 256 -5.66 -5.38 6.09
N TYR A 257 -6.26 -4.24 5.72
CA TYR A 257 -6.46 -3.09 6.61
C TYR A 257 -7.13 -3.49 7.92
N VAL A 258 -8.23 -4.25 7.86
CA VAL A 258 -8.95 -4.69 9.06
C VAL A 258 -8.04 -5.56 9.93
N CYS A 259 -7.22 -6.41 9.33
CA CYS A 259 -6.22 -7.21 10.05
C CYS A 259 -5.14 -6.31 10.68
N GLU A 260 -4.55 -5.38 9.93
CA GLU A 260 -3.50 -4.45 10.39
C GLU A 260 -3.99 -3.51 11.49
N GLN A 261 -5.23 -2.99 11.36
CA GLN A 261 -5.90 -2.20 12.38
C GLN A 261 -6.11 -3.06 13.64
N THR A 262 -6.58 -4.29 13.49
CA THR A 262 -6.77 -5.23 14.62
C THR A 262 -5.44 -5.52 15.32
N PHE A 263 -4.34 -5.74 14.59
CA PHE A 263 -3.00 -5.89 15.17
C PHE A 263 -2.51 -4.62 15.87
N SER A 264 -2.78 -3.44 15.31
CA SER A 264 -2.42 -2.16 15.93
C SER A 264 -3.19 -1.93 17.23
N ILE A 265 -4.50 -2.20 17.24
CA ILE A 265 -5.35 -2.20 18.44
C ILE A 265 -4.83 -3.21 19.46
N MET A 266 -4.44 -4.41 19.03
CA MET A 266 -3.85 -5.41 19.91
C MET A 266 -2.57 -4.89 20.56
N ASN A 267 -1.66 -4.27 19.82
CA ASN A 267 -0.42 -3.72 20.37
C ASN A 267 -0.67 -2.61 21.39
N ILE A 268 -1.66 -1.74 21.15
CA ILE A 268 -2.08 -0.71 22.12
C ILE A 268 -2.63 -1.37 23.38
N ASN A 269 -3.44 -2.43 23.24
CA ASN A 269 -4.08 -3.11 24.36
C ASN A 269 -3.13 -4.04 25.14
N LYS A 270 -2.12 -4.61 24.48
CA LYS A 270 -1.02 -5.39 25.06
C LYS A 270 0.13 -4.49 25.55
N ASN A 271 -0.17 -3.33 26.14
CA ASN A 271 0.86 -2.50 26.75
C ASN A 271 1.42 -3.19 28.02
N ARG A 272 2.72 -3.01 28.27
CA ARG A 272 3.52 -3.50 29.41
C ARG A 272 2.92 -3.18 30.79
N LEU A 273 2.00 -2.22 30.87
CA LEU A 273 1.27 -1.81 32.08
C LEU A 273 0.03 -2.67 32.40
N ARG A 274 -0.40 -3.56 31.49
CA ARG A 274 -1.54 -4.48 31.71
C ARG A 274 -1.01 -5.86 32.06
N SER A 275 -0.91 -6.14 33.36
CA SER A 275 -0.25 -7.34 33.89
C SER A 275 -1.06 -8.62 33.79
N VAL A 276 -2.36 -8.58 33.47
CA VAL A 276 -3.18 -9.80 33.31
C VAL A 276 -4.23 -9.60 32.20
N MET A 277 -3.87 -9.98 30.97
CA MET A 277 -4.85 -10.21 29.90
C MET A 277 -4.79 -11.67 29.52
N THR A 278 -5.90 -12.39 29.69
CA THR A 278 -6.05 -13.75 29.14
C THR A 278 -6.42 -13.68 27.67
N ASP A 279 -6.16 -14.75 26.91
CA ASP A 279 -6.51 -14.82 25.49
C ASP A 279 -8.00 -14.56 25.23
N MET A 280 -8.88 -14.98 26.14
CA MET A 280 -10.32 -14.68 26.06
C MET A 280 -10.61 -13.19 26.17
N THR A 281 -10.05 -12.51 27.18
CA THR A 281 -10.25 -11.07 27.36
C THR A 281 -9.66 -10.25 26.21
N LEU A 282 -8.53 -10.67 25.65
CA LEU A 282 -7.96 -10.05 24.46
C LEU A 282 -8.88 -10.21 23.25
N ARG A 283 -9.41 -11.41 23.02
CA ARG A 283 -10.34 -11.69 21.92
C ARG A 283 -11.58 -10.81 22.00
N ASP A 284 -12.15 -10.64 23.19
CA ASP A 284 -13.35 -9.84 23.38
C ASP A 284 -13.08 -8.33 23.20
N VAL A 285 -11.95 -7.84 23.72
CA VAL A 285 -11.50 -6.46 23.47
C VAL A 285 -11.29 -6.20 21.98
N LEU A 286 -10.64 -7.14 21.28
CA LEU A 286 -10.43 -7.00 19.84
C LEU A 286 -11.74 -7.00 19.07
N LYS A 287 -12.69 -7.89 19.39
CA LYS A 287 -14.02 -7.91 18.77
C LYS A 287 -14.77 -6.60 18.95
N VAL A 288 -14.72 -5.99 20.14
CA VAL A 288 -15.39 -4.71 20.39
C VAL A 288 -14.69 -3.57 19.65
N ALA A 289 -13.35 -3.55 19.68
CA ALA A 289 -12.57 -2.46 19.11
C ALA A 289 -12.45 -2.49 17.59
N SER A 290 -12.57 -3.66 16.95
CA SER A 290 -12.55 -3.80 15.48
C SER A 290 -13.94 -3.80 14.84
N SER A 291 -15.00 -3.81 15.65
CA SER A 291 -16.39 -3.80 15.19
C SER A 291 -16.92 -2.37 15.05
N ALA A 292 -17.72 -2.12 14.01
CA ALA A 292 -18.52 -0.90 13.87
C ALA A 292 -19.81 -0.94 14.70
N LEU A 293 -20.10 -2.06 15.38
CA LEU A 293 -21.27 -2.20 16.24
C LEU A 293 -21.08 -1.37 17.51
N VAL A 294 -21.94 -0.38 17.69
CA VAL A 294 -21.99 0.39 18.94
C VAL A 294 -22.75 -0.45 19.97
N PRO A 295 -22.10 -0.90 21.06
CA PRO A 295 -22.81 -1.64 22.10
C PRO A 295 -23.81 -0.71 22.78
N ASP A 296 -25.02 -1.20 23.04
CA ASP A 296 -26.04 -0.46 23.79
C ASP A 296 -25.69 -0.43 25.28
N ILE A 297 -24.78 0.47 25.64
CA ILE A 297 -24.27 0.64 27.00
C ILE A 297 -25.40 0.96 27.98
N LYS A 298 -26.43 1.69 27.53
CA LYS A 298 -27.57 2.05 28.39
C LYS A 298 -28.33 0.80 28.82
N ASN A 299 -28.67 -0.06 27.89
CA ASN A 299 -29.39 -1.30 28.18
C ASN A 299 -28.53 -2.30 28.98
N MET A 300 -27.23 -2.39 28.68
CA MET A 300 -26.29 -3.20 29.46
C MET A 300 -26.08 -2.66 30.89
N SER A 301 -26.14 -1.34 31.10
CA SER A 301 -26.01 -0.74 32.43
C SER A 301 -27.28 -0.94 33.27
N ALA A 302 -28.45 -0.85 32.63
CA ALA A 302 -29.75 -1.08 33.27
C ALA A 302 -29.94 -2.53 33.74
N SER A 303 -29.31 -3.49 33.05
CA SER A 303 -29.38 -4.92 33.38
C SER A 303 -28.37 -5.39 34.43
N LYS A 304 -27.41 -4.54 34.85
CA LYS A 304 -26.45 -4.89 35.90
C LYS A 304 -26.95 -4.43 37.27
N LYS A 305 -27.01 -5.35 38.23
CA LYS A 305 -27.19 -5.01 39.65
C LYS A 305 -25.92 -4.30 40.15
N CYS A 306 -26.06 -3.08 40.65
CA CYS A 306 -24.99 -2.42 41.39
C CYS A 306 -24.68 -3.23 42.64
N ASN A 307 -23.47 -3.77 42.75
CA ASN A 307 -22.97 -4.24 44.02
C ASN A 307 -22.61 -3.01 44.85
N ILE A 308 -23.51 -2.63 45.75
CA ILE A 308 -23.26 -1.59 46.74
C ILE A 308 -22.19 -2.18 47.67
N SER A 309 -21.02 -1.56 47.71
CA SER A 309 -19.98 -1.90 48.70
C SER A 309 -20.53 -1.55 50.08
N HIS A 310 -20.59 -2.54 50.97
CA HIS A 310 -20.85 -2.34 52.40
C HIS A 310 -19.62 -1.77 53.10
#